data_AF-A0A516NWE3-F1
#
_entry.id   AF-A0A516NWE3-F1
#
_cell.length_a   1.000
_cell.length_b   1.000
_cell.length_c   1.000
_cell.angle_alpha   90.00
_cell.angle_beta   90.00
_cell.angle_gamma   90.00
#
_symmetry.space_group_name_H-M   'P 1'
#
loop_
_entity.id
_entity.type
_entity.pdbx_description
1 polymer ?
#
loop_
_entity_poly.entity_id
_entity_poly.type
_entity_poly.pdbx_seq_one_letter_code
_entity_poly.pdbx_strand_id
1 'polypeptide(L)'
;MKAVVFDVGETLIDETRIWCRWADRLGVPRFAMLGVIGGMAATGRPLADAFEVLSPGIDLEEEQIAWAAEEPGSLRVNFDADDLYPDVRRALAKLRARGLRVIIAGNQPPQAKAALEGMDLPVDAVYTSAEWELEKPDPTFFDKVVEVTELRPPEICYVGDRVDNDVMPANAAGMVPVLIRRGPWGYLHAELPQATRYGVVVDGLDALPDLLAPTDR
;
A
#
# COMPACT_ATOMS: atom_id res chain seq x y z
N MET A 1 -20.35 -7.99 2.51
CA MET A 1 -19.12 -7.71 1.73
C MET A 1 -18.97 -8.78 0.64
N LYS A 2 -18.42 -8.45 -0.54
CA LYS A 2 -18.16 -9.44 -1.62
C LYS A 2 -16.72 -9.42 -2.12
N ALA A 3 -16.04 -8.28 -2.05
CA ALA A 3 -14.61 -8.20 -2.38
C ALA A 3 -13.83 -7.40 -1.33
N VAL A 4 -12.55 -7.70 -1.22
CA VAL A 4 -11.56 -6.93 -0.47
C VAL A 4 -10.39 -6.63 -1.40
N VAL A 5 -10.06 -5.35 -1.52
CA VAL A 5 -9.00 -4.81 -2.35
C VAL A 5 -7.94 -4.23 -1.44
N PHE A 6 -6.69 -4.64 -1.66
CA PHE A 6 -5.55 -4.26 -0.82
C PHE A 6 -4.60 -3.34 -1.57
N ASP A 7 -4.22 -2.25 -0.94
CA ASP A 7 -2.98 -1.54 -1.29
C ASP A 7 -1.75 -2.42 -1.01
N VAL A 8 -0.57 -1.96 -1.44
CA VAL A 8 0.68 -2.74 -1.39
C VAL A 8 1.64 -2.23 -0.31
N GLY A 9 2.22 -1.05 -0.50
CA GLY A 9 3.19 -0.46 0.42
C GLY A 9 2.57 -0.19 1.78
N GLU A 10 3.23 -0.63 2.84
CA GLU A 10 2.76 -0.55 4.23
C GLU A 10 1.36 -1.13 4.47
N THR A 11 0.83 -1.91 3.52
CA THR A 11 -0.42 -2.65 3.67
C THR A 11 -0.17 -4.15 3.60
N LEU A 12 0.57 -4.62 2.60
CA LEU A 12 1.04 -6.00 2.49
C LEU A 12 2.55 -6.10 2.70
N ILE A 13 3.29 -5.09 2.24
CA ILE A 13 4.76 -5.04 2.23
C ILE A 13 5.24 -4.07 3.32
N ASP A 14 6.10 -4.54 4.22
CA ASP A 14 6.91 -3.71 5.10
C ASP A 14 8.06 -3.13 4.28
N GLU A 15 7.99 -1.82 4.01
CA GLU A 15 8.94 -1.13 3.15
C GLU A 15 10.22 -0.75 3.89
N THR A 16 10.39 -1.14 5.16
CA THR A 16 11.59 -0.83 5.97
C THR A 16 12.87 -1.21 5.23
N ARG A 17 12.91 -2.39 4.59
CA ARG A 17 14.08 -2.84 3.83
C ARG A 17 14.35 -1.98 2.60
N ILE A 18 13.30 -1.49 1.92
CA ILE A 18 13.41 -0.58 0.77
C ILE A 18 14.06 0.73 1.22
N TRP A 19 13.51 1.35 2.27
CA TRP A 19 14.00 2.63 2.77
C TRP A 19 15.39 2.53 3.40
N CYS A 20 15.73 1.40 4.04
CA CYS A 20 17.09 1.15 4.52
C CYS A 20 18.09 1.02 3.36
N ARG A 21 17.72 0.39 2.25
CA ARG A 21 18.58 0.32 1.06
C ARG A 21 18.81 1.69 0.43
N TRP A 22 17.77 2.52 0.36
CA TRP A 22 17.93 3.92 -0.05
C TRP A 22 18.89 4.69 0.88
N ALA A 23 18.76 4.51 2.20
CA ALA A 23 19.66 5.14 3.16
C ALA A 23 21.12 4.72 2.91
N ASP A 24 21.36 3.43 2.70
CA ASP A 24 22.68 2.88 2.40
C ASP A 24 23.21 3.41 1.05
N ARG A 25 22.36 3.48 0.01
CA ARG A 25 22.74 4.00 -1.33
C ARG A 25 23.16 5.46 -1.31
N LEU A 26 22.49 6.28 -0.49
CA LEU A 26 22.78 7.71 -0.34
C LEU A 26 23.85 8.01 0.72
N GLY A 27 24.32 7.00 1.44
CA GLY A 27 25.30 7.17 2.52
C GLY A 27 24.75 7.93 3.73
N VAL A 28 23.44 7.92 3.96
CA VAL A 28 22.79 8.57 5.11
C VAL A 28 22.42 7.54 6.20
N PRO A 29 22.41 7.91 7.49
CA PRO A 29 21.99 6.99 8.53
C PRO A 29 20.54 6.52 8.33
N ARG A 30 20.29 5.21 8.44
CA ARG A 30 18.93 4.63 8.35
C ARG A 30 17.93 5.30 9.28
N PHE A 31 18.34 5.64 10.50
CA PHE A 31 17.50 6.38 11.45
C PHE A 31 17.08 7.76 10.91
N ALA A 32 17.99 8.47 10.22
CA ALA A 32 17.68 9.75 9.60
C ALA A 32 16.72 9.59 8.42
N MET A 33 16.95 8.59 7.55
CA MET A 33 16.04 8.28 6.44
C MET A 33 14.61 8.03 6.92
N LEU A 34 14.44 7.07 7.83
CA LEU A 34 13.12 6.70 8.35
C LEU A 34 12.48 7.87 9.12
N GLY A 35 13.26 8.63 9.90
CA GLY A 35 12.79 9.80 10.63
C GLY A 35 12.29 10.92 9.72
N VAL A 36 13.00 11.20 8.62
CA VAL A 36 12.60 12.23 7.64
C VAL A 36 11.34 11.78 6.88
N ILE A 37 11.24 10.51 6.49
CA ILE A 37 10.02 9.95 5.87
C ILE A 37 8.82 10.11 6.83
N GLY A 38 8.99 9.74 8.10
CA GLY A 38 7.96 9.98 9.12
C GLY A 38 7.59 11.46 9.27
N GLY A 39 8.58 12.36 9.13
CA GLY A 39 8.36 13.80 9.08
C GLY A 39 7.53 14.25 7.88
N MET A 40 7.72 13.66 6.69
CA MET A 40 6.90 13.95 5.52
C MET A 40 5.45 13.55 5.76
N ALA A 41 5.24 12.36 6.30
CA ALA A 41 3.92 11.88 6.71
C ALA A 41 3.24 12.81 7.73
N ALA A 42 3.95 13.18 8.80
CA ALA A 42 3.41 14.02 9.88
C ALA A 42 3.06 15.45 9.43
N THR A 43 3.74 15.95 8.40
CA THR A 43 3.56 17.31 7.89
C THR A 43 2.74 17.37 6.60
N GLY A 44 2.24 16.23 6.11
CA GLY A 44 1.48 16.15 4.86
C GLY A 44 2.30 16.53 3.62
N ARG A 45 3.64 16.39 3.68
CA ARG A 45 4.53 16.65 2.56
C ARG A 45 4.65 15.41 1.66
N PRO A 46 4.92 15.58 0.35
CA PRO A 46 5.23 14.46 -0.53
C PRO A 46 6.40 13.62 0.00
N LEU A 47 6.34 12.30 -0.16
CA LEU A 47 7.45 11.41 0.21
C LEU A 47 8.75 11.77 -0.52
N ALA A 48 8.64 12.20 -1.78
CA ALA A 48 9.78 12.61 -2.61
C ALA A 48 10.60 13.75 -1.97
N ASP A 49 9.97 14.63 -1.18
CA ASP A 49 10.66 15.70 -0.46
C ASP A 49 11.68 15.18 0.56
N ALA A 50 11.53 13.94 1.05
CA ALA A 50 12.50 13.33 1.95
C ALA A 50 13.89 13.22 1.29
N PHE A 51 13.93 12.94 -0.02
CA PHE A 51 15.16 12.85 -0.79
C PHE A 51 15.85 14.21 -0.92
N GLU A 52 15.10 15.28 -1.16
CA GLU A 52 15.67 16.64 -1.22
C GLU A 52 16.22 17.07 0.16
N VAL A 53 15.58 16.66 1.27
CA VAL A 53 16.10 16.94 2.62
C VAL A 53 17.39 16.18 2.92
N LEU A 54 17.48 14.92 2.49
CA LEU A 54 18.60 14.03 2.84
C LEU A 54 19.78 14.14 1.85
N SER A 55 19.49 14.46 0.60
CA SER A 55 20.45 14.56 -0.50
C SER A 55 19.99 15.64 -1.49
N PRO A 56 20.21 16.93 -1.17
CA PRO A 56 19.73 18.04 -1.99
C PRO A 56 20.20 17.97 -3.44
N GLY A 57 19.28 18.20 -4.38
CA GLY A 57 19.56 18.19 -5.82
C GLY A 57 19.77 16.80 -6.43
N ILE A 58 19.40 15.73 -5.73
CA ILE A 58 19.43 14.38 -6.29
C ILE A 58 18.44 14.23 -7.44
N ASP A 59 18.91 13.65 -8.54
CA ASP A 59 18.04 13.13 -9.60
C ASP A 59 17.71 11.67 -9.29
N LEU A 60 16.48 11.41 -8.84
CA LEU A 60 16.03 10.07 -8.45
C LEU A 60 15.90 9.10 -9.63
N GLU A 61 15.69 9.61 -10.84
CA GLU A 61 15.59 8.77 -12.03
C GLU A 61 16.99 8.35 -12.47
N GLU A 62 17.93 9.30 -12.57
CA GLU A 62 19.34 9.02 -12.88
C GLU A 62 19.95 8.07 -11.84
N GLU A 63 19.69 8.30 -10.56
CA GLU A 63 20.21 7.46 -9.49
C GLU A 63 19.64 6.03 -9.52
N GLN A 64 18.36 5.87 -9.84
CA GLN A 64 17.76 4.53 -10.00
C GLN A 64 18.32 3.80 -11.23
N ILE A 65 18.60 4.51 -12.33
CA ILE A 65 19.25 3.95 -13.52
C ILE A 65 20.67 3.49 -13.18
N ALA A 66 21.45 4.35 -12.51
CA ALA A 66 22.80 4.01 -12.06
C ALA A 66 22.80 2.80 -11.13
N TRP A 67 21.91 2.78 -10.13
CA TRP A 67 21.79 1.67 -9.19
C TRP A 67 21.38 0.36 -9.89
N ALA A 68 20.50 0.42 -10.88
CA ALA A 68 20.12 -0.76 -11.67
C ALA A 68 21.28 -1.31 -12.52
N ALA A 69 22.16 -0.45 -13.03
CA ALA A 69 23.33 -0.85 -13.78
C ALA A 69 24.42 -1.49 -12.89
N GLU A 70 24.61 -0.94 -11.68
CA GLU A 70 25.61 -1.42 -10.71
C GLU A 70 25.19 -2.75 -10.06
N GLU A 71 23.92 -2.89 -9.70
CA GLU A 71 23.40 -4.04 -8.96
C GLU A 71 22.17 -4.66 -9.65
N PRO A 72 22.28 -5.19 -10.87
CA PRO A 72 21.13 -5.64 -11.66
C PRO A 72 20.31 -6.74 -10.97
N GLY A 73 20.95 -7.58 -10.16
CA GLY A 73 20.32 -8.68 -9.42
C GLY A 73 19.84 -8.34 -8.00
N SER A 74 20.08 -7.13 -7.49
CA SER A 74 19.59 -6.75 -6.15
C SER A 74 18.15 -6.26 -6.22
N LEU A 75 17.48 -6.20 -5.06
CA LEU A 75 16.10 -5.71 -4.99
C LEU A 75 16.03 -4.19 -5.24
N ARG A 76 17.04 -3.41 -4.87
CA ARG A 76 17.06 -1.94 -4.96
C ARG A 76 15.79 -1.32 -4.35
N VAL A 77 14.89 -0.83 -5.21
CA VAL A 77 13.58 -0.24 -4.85
C VAL A 77 12.43 -1.25 -4.85
N ASN A 78 12.68 -2.49 -5.23
CA ASN A 78 11.72 -3.60 -5.26
C ASN A 78 11.67 -4.35 -3.93
N PHE A 79 10.79 -5.34 -3.81
CA PHE A 79 10.57 -6.15 -2.62
C PHE A 79 10.35 -7.64 -2.95
N ASP A 80 10.43 -8.50 -1.93
CA ASP A 80 10.20 -9.94 -2.05
C ASP A 80 9.30 -10.48 -0.91
N ALA A 81 9.13 -11.81 -0.84
CA ALA A 81 8.27 -12.44 0.14
C ALA A 81 8.74 -12.23 1.60
N ASP A 82 10.01 -11.90 1.82
CA ASP A 82 10.55 -11.62 3.16
C ASP A 82 10.14 -10.23 3.66
N ASP A 83 9.66 -9.35 2.77
CA ASP A 83 9.09 -8.05 3.11
C ASP A 83 7.59 -8.13 3.47
N LEU A 84 6.95 -9.30 3.40
CA LEU A 84 5.54 -9.42 3.77
C LEU A 84 5.32 -9.25 5.27
N TYR A 85 4.30 -8.48 5.65
CA TYR A 85 3.83 -8.48 7.04
C TYR A 85 3.39 -9.91 7.47
N PRO A 86 3.68 -10.34 8.72
CA PRO A 86 3.51 -11.75 9.13
C PRO A 86 2.09 -12.32 9.00
N ASP A 87 1.06 -11.48 9.05
CA ASP A 87 -0.34 -11.88 8.99
C ASP A 87 -0.92 -11.95 7.57
N VAL A 88 -0.22 -11.43 6.56
CA VAL A 88 -0.75 -11.24 5.19
C VAL A 88 -1.30 -12.54 4.62
N ARG A 89 -0.45 -13.57 4.50
CA ARG A 89 -0.85 -14.84 3.85
C ARG A 89 -2.04 -15.48 4.55
N ARG A 90 -2.03 -15.46 5.89
CA ARG A 90 -3.09 -16.04 6.71
C ARG A 90 -4.41 -15.28 6.55
N ALA A 91 -4.37 -13.96 6.61
CA ALA A 91 -5.56 -13.11 6.51
C ALA A 91 -6.21 -13.22 5.13
N LEU A 92 -5.41 -13.11 4.05
CA LEU A 92 -5.87 -13.25 2.68
C LEU A 92 -6.51 -14.64 2.44
N ALA A 93 -5.89 -15.72 2.92
CA ALA A 93 -6.46 -17.07 2.84
C ALA A 93 -7.80 -17.21 3.58
N LYS A 94 -7.93 -16.62 4.78
CA LYS A 94 -9.19 -16.61 5.54
C LYS A 94 -10.30 -15.85 4.81
N LEU A 95 -9.97 -14.71 4.18
CA LEU A 95 -10.94 -13.93 3.40
C LEU A 95 -11.45 -14.72 2.20
N ARG A 96 -10.55 -15.38 1.45
CA ARG A 96 -10.93 -16.27 0.33
C ARG A 96 -11.76 -17.46 0.80
N ALA A 97 -11.41 -18.07 1.93
CA ALA A 97 -12.19 -19.18 2.51
C ALA A 97 -13.62 -18.77 2.90
N ARG A 98 -13.87 -17.47 3.13
CA ARG A 98 -15.22 -16.91 3.33
C ARG A 98 -15.96 -16.60 2.02
N GLY A 99 -15.37 -16.92 0.87
CA GLY A 99 -15.94 -16.65 -0.45
C GLY A 99 -15.84 -15.20 -0.91
N LEU A 100 -15.00 -14.39 -0.25
CA LEU A 100 -14.70 -13.03 -0.70
C LEU A 100 -13.70 -13.07 -1.86
N ARG A 101 -13.93 -12.26 -2.89
CA ARG A 101 -12.92 -11.98 -3.91
C ARG A 101 -11.81 -11.12 -3.30
N VAL A 102 -10.56 -11.54 -3.43
CA VAL A 102 -9.39 -10.85 -2.84
C VAL A 102 -8.53 -10.33 -3.98
N ILE A 103 -8.33 -9.02 -4.04
CA ILE A 103 -7.57 -8.35 -5.11
C ILE A 103 -6.48 -7.49 -4.49
N ILE A 104 -5.35 -7.39 -5.18
CA ILE A 104 -4.33 -6.37 -4.89
C ILE A 104 -4.43 -5.29 -5.97
N ALA A 105 -4.52 -4.03 -5.56
CA ALA A 105 -4.48 -2.88 -6.46
C ALA A 105 -3.89 -1.69 -5.71
N GLY A 106 -2.76 -1.13 -6.18
CA GLY A 106 -2.08 -0.05 -5.49
C GLY A 106 -1.11 0.74 -6.37
N ASN A 107 -0.64 1.88 -5.85
CA ASN A 107 0.36 2.70 -6.54
C ASN A 107 1.70 1.98 -6.48
N GLN A 108 2.17 1.44 -7.60
CA GLN A 108 3.36 0.61 -7.64
C GLN A 108 4.08 0.72 -9.00
N PRO A 109 5.43 0.65 -9.01
CA PRO A 109 6.20 0.70 -10.24
C PRO A 109 6.03 -0.60 -11.07
N PRO A 110 6.42 -0.61 -12.36
CA PRO A 110 6.19 -1.74 -13.27
C PRO A 110 6.70 -3.10 -12.74
N GLN A 111 7.84 -3.12 -12.05
CA GLN A 111 8.45 -4.35 -11.52
C GLN A 111 7.67 -4.99 -10.36
N ALA A 112 6.81 -4.25 -9.66
CA ALA A 112 6.16 -4.74 -8.45
C ALA A 112 5.13 -5.83 -8.74
N LYS A 113 4.46 -5.79 -9.91
CA LYS A 113 3.47 -6.80 -10.29
C LYS A 113 4.09 -8.19 -10.35
N ALA A 114 5.19 -8.33 -11.08
CA ALA A 114 5.90 -9.61 -11.21
C ALA A 114 6.42 -10.12 -9.85
N ALA A 115 6.84 -9.21 -8.96
CA ALA A 115 7.23 -9.57 -7.59
C ALA A 115 6.04 -10.13 -6.79
N LEU A 116 4.90 -9.43 -6.79
CA LEU A 116 3.68 -9.85 -6.08
C LEU A 116 3.13 -11.19 -6.61
N GLU A 117 3.09 -11.37 -7.93
CA GLU A 117 2.68 -12.63 -8.56
C GLU A 117 3.64 -13.77 -8.20
N GLY A 118 4.95 -13.50 -8.15
CA GLY A 118 5.99 -14.46 -7.75
C GLY A 118 5.91 -14.89 -6.28
N MET A 119 5.18 -14.17 -5.43
CA MET A 119 5.00 -14.53 -4.02
C MET A 119 3.92 -15.59 -3.79
N ASP A 120 3.13 -15.97 -4.79
CA ASP A 120 2.02 -16.93 -4.66
C ASP A 120 1.09 -16.58 -3.48
N LEU A 121 0.65 -15.32 -3.43
CA LEU A 121 -0.30 -14.86 -2.42
C LEU A 121 -1.68 -15.44 -2.72
N PRO A 122 -2.50 -15.77 -1.70
CA PRO A 122 -3.85 -16.29 -1.91
C PRO A 122 -4.78 -15.12 -2.28
N VAL A 123 -4.68 -14.68 -3.54
CA VAL A 123 -5.45 -13.59 -4.15
C VAL A 123 -6.00 -14.07 -5.50
N ASP A 124 -7.04 -13.39 -5.99
CA ASP A 124 -7.68 -13.71 -7.26
C ASP A 124 -7.13 -12.88 -8.42
N ALA A 125 -6.58 -11.69 -8.15
CA ALA A 125 -5.90 -10.86 -9.15
C ALA A 125 -4.93 -9.84 -8.50
N VAL A 126 -3.95 -9.41 -9.28
CA VAL A 126 -2.99 -8.34 -8.95
C VAL A 126 -3.01 -7.29 -10.05
N TYR A 127 -3.17 -6.03 -9.65
CA TYR A 127 -3.13 -4.85 -10.51
C TYR A 127 -2.22 -3.79 -9.90
N THR A 128 -1.60 -2.97 -10.74
CA THR A 128 -0.76 -1.85 -10.31
C THR A 128 -1.13 -0.57 -11.05
N SER A 129 -0.85 0.58 -10.44
CA SER A 129 -1.03 1.88 -11.11
C SER A 129 -0.25 1.98 -12.41
N ALA A 130 0.96 1.40 -12.48
CA ALA A 130 1.77 1.37 -13.69
C ALA A 130 1.11 0.57 -14.83
N GLU A 131 0.38 -0.51 -14.52
CA GLU A 131 -0.38 -1.28 -15.52
C GLU A 131 -1.61 -0.49 -16.00
N TRP A 132 -2.27 0.24 -15.10
CA TRP A 132 -3.48 0.99 -15.42
C TRP A 132 -3.22 2.39 -15.98
N GLU A 133 -2.00 2.89 -15.88
CA GLU A 133 -1.64 4.31 -16.13
C GLU A 133 -2.51 5.28 -15.31
N LEU A 134 -2.95 4.84 -14.12
CA LEU A 134 -3.82 5.57 -13.19
C LEU A 134 -3.32 5.37 -11.78
N GLU A 135 -3.23 6.42 -10.98
CA GLU A 135 -2.75 6.36 -9.60
C GLU A 135 -3.73 7.00 -8.62
N LYS A 136 -3.78 6.45 -7.41
CA LYS A 136 -4.44 7.12 -6.28
C LYS A 136 -3.71 8.44 -6.00
N PRO A 137 -4.43 9.50 -5.59
CA PRO A 137 -5.84 9.51 -5.16
C PRO A 137 -6.84 9.83 -6.28
N ASP A 138 -6.47 9.69 -7.57
CA ASP A 138 -7.39 9.96 -8.68
C ASP A 138 -8.66 9.07 -8.56
N PRO A 139 -9.87 9.64 -8.59
CA PRO A 139 -11.11 8.88 -8.53
C PRO A 139 -11.23 7.78 -9.59
N THR A 140 -10.63 7.97 -10.76
CA THR A 140 -10.64 6.99 -11.86
C THR A 140 -9.92 5.70 -11.51
N PHE A 141 -8.97 5.71 -10.57
CA PHE A 141 -8.37 4.50 -10.01
C PHE A 141 -9.44 3.64 -9.31
N PHE A 142 -10.32 4.27 -8.52
CA PHE A 142 -11.38 3.57 -7.80
C PHE A 142 -12.53 3.15 -8.72
N ASP A 143 -12.83 3.93 -9.76
CA ASP A 143 -13.73 3.50 -10.84
C ASP A 143 -13.19 2.23 -11.51
N LYS A 144 -11.87 2.15 -11.73
CA LYS A 144 -11.23 0.96 -12.29
C LYS A 144 -11.32 -0.24 -11.36
N VAL A 145 -11.20 -0.03 -10.04
CA VAL A 145 -11.45 -1.07 -9.03
C VAL A 145 -12.90 -1.60 -9.11
N VAL A 146 -13.88 -0.73 -9.28
CA VAL A 146 -15.30 -1.11 -9.49
C VAL A 146 -15.45 -1.94 -10.78
N GLU A 147 -14.81 -1.50 -11.87
CA GLU A 147 -14.83 -2.21 -13.16
C GLU A 147 -14.28 -3.64 -13.04
N VAL A 148 -13.07 -3.82 -12.51
CA VAL A 148 -12.42 -5.15 -12.44
C VAL A 148 -13.04 -6.09 -11.41
N THR A 149 -13.70 -5.53 -10.39
CA THR A 149 -14.45 -6.34 -9.43
C THR A 149 -15.83 -6.74 -9.97
N GLU A 150 -16.39 -5.99 -10.91
CA GLU A 150 -17.78 -6.14 -11.39
C GLU A 150 -18.81 -6.09 -10.25
N LEU A 151 -18.52 -5.32 -9.20
CA LEU A 151 -19.34 -5.19 -8.00
C LEU A 151 -19.82 -3.76 -7.81
N ARG A 152 -20.87 -3.56 -7.01
CA ARG A 152 -21.24 -2.19 -6.60
C ARG A 152 -20.27 -1.71 -5.53
N PRO A 153 -19.95 -0.39 -5.47
CA PRO A 153 -19.01 0.13 -4.49
C PRO A 153 -19.26 -0.31 -3.03
N PRO A 154 -20.50 -0.33 -2.51
CA PRO A 154 -20.76 -0.76 -1.12
C PRO A 154 -20.47 -2.25 -0.85
N GLU A 155 -20.21 -3.05 -1.90
CA GLU A 155 -19.86 -4.47 -1.81
C GLU A 155 -18.34 -4.71 -1.84
N ILE A 156 -17.55 -3.63 -1.94
CA ILE A 156 -16.08 -3.63 -2.03
C ILE A 156 -15.52 -2.97 -0.76
N CYS A 157 -14.61 -3.67 -0.09
CA CYS A 157 -13.77 -3.10 0.96
C CYS A 157 -12.42 -2.73 0.36
N TYR A 158 -11.95 -1.50 0.60
CA TYR A 158 -10.62 -1.06 0.20
C TYR A 158 -9.75 -0.89 1.44
N VAL A 159 -8.61 -1.57 1.52
CA VAL A 159 -7.71 -1.58 2.67
C VAL A 159 -6.40 -0.91 2.28
N GLY A 160 -6.00 0.12 3.03
CA GLY A 160 -4.74 0.83 2.84
C GLY A 160 -4.25 1.51 4.11
N ASP A 161 -3.07 2.11 4.09
CA ASP A 161 -2.43 2.74 5.25
C ASP A 161 -2.55 4.28 5.22
N ARG A 162 -3.15 4.85 4.18
CA ARG A 162 -3.23 6.31 4.01
C ARG A 162 -4.65 6.85 3.98
N VAL A 163 -4.95 7.79 4.87
CA VAL A 163 -6.22 8.53 4.85
C VAL A 163 -6.44 9.32 3.55
N ASP A 164 -5.41 10.03 3.09
CA ASP A 164 -5.44 10.88 1.90
C ASP A 164 -5.50 10.08 0.60
N ASN A 165 -4.82 8.92 0.57
CA ASN A 165 -4.65 8.12 -0.65
C ASN A 165 -5.60 6.92 -0.76
N ASP A 166 -6.04 6.35 0.36
CA ASP A 166 -6.87 5.13 0.38
C ASP A 166 -8.25 5.40 0.99
N VAL A 167 -8.31 5.92 2.21
CA VAL A 167 -9.58 5.97 2.98
C VAL A 167 -10.56 6.97 2.36
N MET A 168 -10.15 8.22 2.22
CA MET A 168 -11.01 9.27 1.69
C MET A 168 -11.46 9.02 0.26
N PRO A 169 -10.58 8.68 -0.70
CA PRO A 169 -11.02 8.46 -2.07
C PRO A 169 -11.82 7.16 -2.24
N ALA A 170 -11.53 6.09 -1.50
CA ALA A 170 -12.39 4.90 -1.51
C ALA A 170 -13.79 5.20 -0.94
N ASN A 171 -13.89 5.96 0.16
CA ASN A 171 -15.18 6.41 0.68
C ASN A 171 -15.92 7.30 -0.34
N ALA A 172 -15.23 8.20 -1.02
CA ALA A 172 -15.81 9.07 -2.04
C ALA A 172 -16.36 8.26 -3.24
N ALA A 173 -15.72 7.15 -3.60
CA ALA A 173 -16.19 6.19 -4.58
C ALA A 173 -17.36 5.31 -4.09
N GLY A 174 -17.75 5.42 -2.81
CA GLY A 174 -18.84 4.64 -2.19
C GLY A 174 -18.42 3.25 -1.72
N MET A 175 -17.12 2.97 -1.63
CA MET A 175 -16.58 1.73 -1.07
C MET A 175 -16.54 1.77 0.47
N VAL A 176 -16.24 0.62 1.09
CA VAL A 176 -16.00 0.53 2.54
C VAL A 176 -14.49 0.61 2.81
N PRO A 177 -13.94 1.77 3.21
CA PRO A 177 -12.52 1.86 3.48
C PRO A 177 -12.15 1.30 4.85
N VAL A 178 -10.97 0.69 4.91
CA VAL A 178 -10.29 0.29 6.14
C VAL A 178 -8.90 0.88 6.14
N LEU A 179 -8.58 1.62 7.19
CA LEU A 179 -7.22 2.08 7.46
C LEU A 179 -6.49 1.02 8.30
N ILE A 180 -5.35 0.54 7.83
CA ILE A 180 -4.47 -0.31 8.63
C ILE A 180 -3.35 0.51 9.28
N ARG A 181 -3.09 0.28 10.56
CA ARG A 181 -2.00 0.96 11.30
C ARG A 181 -0.66 0.30 11.03
N ARG A 182 -0.03 0.69 9.91
CA ARG A 182 1.28 0.23 9.44
C ARG A 182 2.06 1.38 8.83
N GLY A 183 3.38 1.26 8.84
CA GLY A 183 4.27 2.33 8.38
C GLY A 183 4.07 3.66 9.10
N PRO A 184 4.80 4.71 8.70
CA PRO A 184 4.64 6.03 9.30
C PRO A 184 3.25 6.63 9.03
N TRP A 185 2.69 6.43 7.83
CA TRP A 185 1.38 6.96 7.47
C TRP A 185 0.26 6.30 8.25
N GLY A 186 0.16 4.97 8.30
CA GLY A 186 -0.94 4.30 9.01
C GLY A 186 -1.03 4.65 10.48
N TYR A 187 0.11 4.81 11.18
CA TYR A 187 0.11 5.27 12.57
C TYR A 187 -0.29 6.75 12.71
N LEU A 188 0.28 7.65 11.91
CA LEU A 188 0.02 9.08 12.01
C LEU A 188 -1.38 9.46 11.51
N HIS A 189 -1.83 8.82 10.43
CA HIS A 189 -3.13 9.07 9.82
C HIS A 189 -4.28 8.48 10.64
N ALA A 190 -4.04 7.44 11.44
CA ALA A 190 -5.05 6.91 12.37
C ALA A 190 -5.49 7.93 13.44
N GLU A 191 -4.65 8.91 13.75
CA GLU A 191 -4.96 10.02 14.68
C GLU A 191 -5.79 11.13 14.01
N LEU A 192 -5.94 11.11 12.68
CA LEU A 192 -6.76 12.08 11.97
C LEU A 192 -8.25 11.76 12.15
N PRO A 193 -9.13 12.76 12.38
CA PRO A 193 -10.57 12.53 12.49
C PRO A 193 -11.18 11.82 11.27
N GLN A 194 -10.60 12.02 10.09
CA GLN A 194 -11.00 11.42 8.82
C GLN A 194 -10.89 9.90 8.85
N ALA A 195 -9.94 9.32 9.59
CA ALA A 195 -9.73 7.88 9.66
C ALA A 195 -10.98 7.15 10.16
N THR A 196 -11.57 7.62 11.26
CA THR A 196 -12.78 7.02 11.85
C THR A 196 -14.08 7.62 11.32
N ARG A 197 -14.02 8.84 10.75
CA ARG A 197 -15.19 9.45 10.11
C ARG A 197 -15.57 8.75 8.80
N TYR A 198 -14.58 8.34 8.02
CA TYR A 198 -14.79 7.77 6.69
C TYR A 198 -14.51 6.28 6.62
N GLY A 199 -13.75 5.71 7.56
CA GLY A 199 -13.42 4.30 7.57
C GLY A 199 -13.35 3.67 8.96
N VAL A 200 -12.86 2.43 8.97
CA VAL A 200 -12.58 1.67 10.19
C VAL A 200 -11.06 1.50 10.32
N VAL A 201 -10.53 1.69 11.52
CA VAL A 201 -9.10 1.52 11.80
C VAL A 201 -8.85 0.12 12.36
N VAL A 202 -7.86 -0.59 11.83
CA VAL A 202 -7.43 -1.92 12.30
C VAL A 202 -5.92 -1.97 12.53
N ASP A 203 -5.50 -2.86 13.43
CA ASP A 203 -4.08 -3.09 13.76
C ASP A 203 -3.40 -4.19 12.92
N GLY A 204 -4.21 -4.97 12.21
CA GLY A 204 -3.74 -6.11 11.46
C GLY A 204 -4.83 -6.68 10.58
N LEU A 205 -4.40 -7.42 9.56
CA LEU A 205 -5.29 -7.99 8.56
C LEU A 205 -6.14 -9.14 9.14
N ASP A 206 -5.73 -9.72 10.26
CA ASP A 206 -6.51 -10.73 10.98
C ASP A 206 -7.83 -10.23 11.55
N ALA A 207 -8.01 -8.91 11.69
CA ALA A 207 -9.29 -8.32 12.08
C ALA A 207 -10.31 -8.34 10.94
N LEU A 208 -9.86 -8.38 9.67
CA LEU A 208 -10.71 -8.21 8.50
C LEU A 208 -11.75 -9.30 8.32
N PRO A 209 -11.45 -10.60 8.49
CA PRO A 209 -12.47 -11.64 8.34
C PRO A 209 -13.70 -11.36 9.20
N ASP A 210 -13.51 -11.06 10.49
CA ASP A 210 -14.61 -10.82 11.42
C ASP A 210 -15.28 -9.47 11.18
N LEU A 211 -14.52 -8.42 10.87
CA LEU A 211 -15.05 -7.11 10.50
C LEU A 211 -15.97 -7.18 9.28
N LEU A 212 -15.64 -8.02 8.30
CA LEU A 212 -16.34 -8.13 7.02
C LEU A 212 -17.37 -9.26 6.98
N ALA A 213 -17.59 -9.93 8.12
CA ALA A 213 -18.63 -10.94 8.25
C ALA A 213 -20.00 -10.36 7.89
N PRO A 214 -20.90 -11.15 7.28
CA PRO A 214 -22.30 -10.74 7.15
C PRO A 214 -22.83 -10.36 8.54
N THR A 215 -23.41 -9.18 8.65
CA THR A 215 -24.19 -8.85 9.84
C THR A 215 -25.46 -9.68 9.76
N ASP A 216 -25.69 -10.58 10.71
CA ASP A 216 -26.95 -11.32 10.81
C ASP A 216 -28.11 -10.29 10.75
N ARG A 217 -28.89 -10.35 9.68
CA ARG A 217 -30.10 -9.55 9.46
C ARG A 217 -31.28 -10.48 9.30
#